data_AF-A0A955SPZ4-F1
#
_entry.id   AF-A0A955SPZ4-F1
#
_cell.length_a   1.000
_cell.length_b   1.000
_cell.length_c   1.000
_cell.angle_alpha   90.00
_cell.angle_beta   90.00
_cell.angle_gamma   90.00
#
_symmetry.space_group_name_H-M   'P 1'
#
loop_
_entity.id
_entity.type
_entity.pdbx_description
1 polymer ?
#
loop_
_entity_poly.entity_id
_entity_poly.type
_entity_poly.pdbx_seq_one_letter_code
_entity_poly.pdbx_strand_id
1 'polypeptide(L)'
;MNLSHHLTRRTFLESATMATLAATLPQKIWAEGSSKRPNVLFIAVDDLRPQLGCYGQSHIHSPSIDRLASQGLLFERAYCQQAICMASRASLLSGYRPD
;
A
#
# COMPACT_ATOMS: atom_id res chain seq x y z
N MET A 1 -50.28 -18.12 -14.89
CA MET A 1 -48.90 -18.60 -15.19
C MET A 1 -48.48 -19.49 -14.03
N ASN A 2 -48.63 -20.80 -14.25
CA ASN A 2 -48.38 -21.87 -13.28
C ASN A 2 -46.87 -22.11 -13.12
N LEU A 3 -46.38 -22.18 -11.89
CA LEU A 3 -45.17 -22.95 -11.53
C LEU A 3 -45.22 -23.33 -10.05
N SER A 4 -45.96 -24.39 -9.75
CA SER A 4 -45.96 -25.09 -8.47
C SER A 4 -44.63 -25.85 -8.33
N HIS A 5 -43.75 -25.33 -7.48
CA HIS A 5 -42.49 -25.97 -7.07
C HIS A 5 -42.79 -27.26 -6.29
N HIS A 6 -42.85 -28.40 -6.98
CA HIS A 6 -42.91 -29.72 -6.35
C HIS A 6 -41.51 -30.14 -5.86
N LEU A 7 -41.16 -29.75 -4.63
CA LEU A 7 -40.05 -30.33 -3.88
C LEU A 7 -40.37 -31.80 -3.60
N THR A 8 -39.79 -32.69 -4.40
CA THR A 8 -40.00 -34.14 -4.31
C THR A 8 -38.94 -34.74 -3.40
N ARG A 9 -39.26 -35.80 -2.64
CA ARG A 9 -38.31 -36.46 -1.71
C ARG A 9 -36.95 -36.81 -2.36
N ARG A 10 -36.94 -37.11 -3.66
CA ARG A 10 -35.72 -37.35 -4.44
C ARG A 10 -34.83 -36.12 -4.59
N THR A 11 -35.40 -34.96 -4.93
CA THR A 11 -34.63 -33.70 -5.01
C THR A 11 -34.10 -33.24 -3.66
N PHE A 12 -34.81 -33.54 -2.56
CA PHE A 12 -34.30 -33.29 -1.21
C PHE A 12 -33.12 -34.22 -0.86
N LEU A 13 -33.23 -35.51 -1.13
CA LEU A 13 -32.14 -36.48 -0.89
C LEU A 13 -30.91 -36.19 -1.76
N GLU A 14 -31.08 -35.77 -3.02
CA GLU A 14 -29.98 -35.36 -3.90
C GLU A 14 -29.29 -34.07 -3.43
N SER A 15 -30.04 -33.09 -2.93
CA SER A 15 -29.44 -31.88 -2.35
C SER A 15 -28.68 -32.16 -1.04
N ALA A 16 -29.18 -33.11 -0.23
CA ALA A 16 -28.55 -33.51 1.02
C ALA A 16 -27.24 -34.29 0.82
N THR A 17 -27.16 -35.11 -0.24
CA THR A 17 -25.91 -35.80 -0.63
C THR A 17 -24.88 -34.85 -1.24
N MET A 18 -25.29 -33.84 -2.02
CA MET A 18 -24.36 -32.81 -2.52
C MET A 18 -23.80 -31.93 -1.40
N ALA A 19 -24.60 -31.57 -0.40
CA ALA A 19 -24.17 -30.75 0.73
C ALA A 19 -23.14 -31.47 1.62
N THR A 20 -23.28 -32.79 1.78
CA THR A 20 -22.34 -33.61 2.57
C THR A 20 -21.03 -33.88 1.83
N LEU A 21 -21.05 -34.01 0.49
CA LEU A 21 -19.83 -34.09 -0.34
C LEU A 21 -19.04 -32.76 -0.36
N ALA A 22 -19.72 -31.62 -0.39
CA ALA A 22 -19.05 -30.31 -0.35
C ALA A 22 -18.38 -30.04 1.01
N ALA A 23 -18.95 -30.54 2.11
CA ALA A 23 -18.44 -30.35 3.48
C ALA A 23 -17.26 -31.27 3.86
N THR A 24 -17.03 -32.35 3.09
CA THR A 24 -15.97 -33.35 3.36
C THR A 24 -14.73 -33.19 2.48
N LEU A 25 -14.79 -32.30 1.48
CA LEU A 25 -13.61 -31.91 0.73
C LEU A 25 -12.67 -31.12 1.65
N PRO A 26 -11.37 -31.46 1.73
CA PRO A 26 -10.41 -30.65 2.46
C PRO A 26 -10.39 -29.27 1.81
N GLN A 27 -11.01 -28.31 2.50
CA GLN A 27 -10.88 -26.89 2.18
C GLN A 27 -9.38 -26.60 2.31
N LYS A 28 -8.71 -26.41 1.17
CA LYS A 28 -7.35 -25.91 1.13
C LYS A 28 -7.43 -24.51 1.74
N ILE A 29 -7.07 -24.39 3.02
CA ILE A 29 -6.88 -23.09 3.66
C ILE A 29 -5.69 -22.49 2.92
N TRP A 30 -5.97 -21.60 1.97
CA TRP A 30 -4.96 -20.77 1.37
C TRP A 30 -4.46 -19.90 2.51
N ALA A 31 -3.30 -20.24 3.07
CA ALA A 31 -2.57 -19.33 3.92
C ALA A 31 -2.33 -18.07 3.09
N GLU A 32 -3.09 -17.03 3.37
CA GLU A 32 -2.92 -15.72 2.77
C GLU A 32 -1.49 -15.31 3.06
N GLY A 33 -0.67 -15.28 2.00
CA GLY A 33 0.76 -15.14 2.12
C GLY A 33 1.08 -13.95 3.01
N SER A 34 1.84 -14.20 4.07
CA SER A 34 2.41 -13.17 4.94
C SER A 34 2.72 -11.93 4.12
N SER A 35 1.91 -10.87 4.29
CA SER A 35 2.15 -9.58 3.65
C SER A 35 3.55 -9.18 4.06
N LYS A 36 4.53 -9.43 3.17
CA LYS A 36 5.95 -9.23 3.47
C LYS A 36 6.08 -7.77 3.88
N ARG A 37 6.53 -7.54 5.12
CA ARG A 37 6.76 -6.18 5.62
C ARG A 37 7.69 -5.48 4.63
N PRO A 38 7.31 -4.33 4.08
CA PRO A 38 8.17 -3.64 3.13
C PRO A 38 9.44 -3.18 3.84
N ASN A 39 10.55 -3.19 3.12
CA ASN A 39 11.75 -2.50 3.56
C ASN A 39 11.55 -0.99 3.35
N VAL A 40 12.04 -0.18 4.29
CA VAL A 40 11.97 1.29 4.21
C VAL A 40 13.38 1.83 4.06
N LEU A 41 13.63 2.59 2.98
CA LEU A 41 14.87 3.35 2.76
C LEU A 41 14.54 4.84 2.87
N PHE A 42 15.07 5.49 3.91
CA PHE A 42 14.95 6.93 4.11
C PHE A 42 16.23 7.63 3.63
N ILE A 43 16.10 8.53 2.66
CA ILE A 43 17.21 9.30 2.09
C ILE A 43 17.05 10.76 2.52
N ALA A 44 17.98 11.26 3.33
CA ALA A 44 18.06 12.67 3.70
C ALA A 44 19.26 13.32 3.00
N VAL A 45 19.06 14.51 2.43
CA VAL A 45 20.12 15.30 1.78
C VAL A 45 20.26 16.60 2.55
N ASP A 46 21.49 16.94 2.95
CA ASP A 46 21.78 18.15 3.73
C ASP A 46 21.68 19.39 2.82
N ASP A 47 21.05 20.44 3.33
CA ASP A 47 20.90 21.76 2.68
C ASP A 47 20.32 21.76 1.25
N LEU A 48 19.54 20.73 0.90
CA LEU A 48 18.91 20.62 -0.42
C LEU A 48 17.59 21.42 -0.48
N ARG A 49 17.57 22.46 -1.31
CA ARG A 49 16.32 23.11 -1.76
C ARG A 49 15.65 22.31 -2.87
N PRO A 50 14.38 22.61 -3.27
CA PRO A 50 13.69 21.99 -4.40
C PRO A 50 14.29 22.38 -5.77
N GLN A 51 15.61 22.28 -5.90
CA GLN A 51 16.38 22.61 -7.09
C GLN A 51 16.68 21.33 -7.88
N LEU A 52 15.64 20.66 -8.36
CA LEU A 52 15.75 19.41 -9.13
C LEU A 52 14.86 19.48 -10.37
N GLY A 53 15.16 18.64 -11.36
CA GLY A 53 14.39 18.54 -12.60
C GLY A 53 12.91 18.25 -12.36
N CYS A 54 12.59 17.35 -11.41
CA CYS A 54 11.20 17.05 -11.01
C CYS A 54 10.44 18.21 -10.36
N TYR A 55 11.14 19.26 -9.89
CA TYR A 55 10.56 20.52 -9.41
C TYR A 55 10.64 21.65 -10.47
N GLY A 56 10.84 21.30 -11.74
CA GLY A 56 10.85 22.23 -12.87
C GLY A 56 12.19 22.94 -13.11
N GLN A 57 13.28 22.56 -12.45
CA GLN A 57 14.59 23.17 -12.68
C GLN A 57 15.33 22.52 -13.85
N SER A 58 15.26 23.14 -15.03
CA SER A 58 15.85 22.62 -16.27
C SER A 58 17.39 22.62 -16.33
N HIS A 59 18.04 23.43 -15.49
CA HIS A 59 19.51 23.58 -15.47
C HIS A 59 20.21 22.62 -14.49
N ILE A 60 19.45 21.92 -13.64
CA ILE A 60 20.01 20.97 -12.67
C ILE A 60 19.95 19.55 -13.24
N HIS A 61 21.06 18.83 -13.14
CA HIS A 61 21.15 17.43 -13.58
C HIS A 61 20.84 16.47 -12.42
N SER A 62 19.62 15.94 -12.36
CA SER A 62 19.14 15.07 -11.27
C SER A 62 18.42 13.77 -11.73
N PRO A 63 18.90 13.05 -12.78
CA PRO A 63 18.14 12.00 -13.44
C PRO A 63 17.69 10.85 -12.52
N SER A 64 18.50 10.51 -11.50
CA SER A 64 18.13 9.47 -10.53
C SER A 64 16.98 9.87 -9.62
N ILE A 65 16.96 11.14 -9.18
CA ILE A 65 15.90 11.67 -8.32
C ILE A 65 14.63 11.92 -9.13
N ASP A 66 14.79 12.41 -10.37
CA ASP A 66 13.66 12.64 -11.28
C ASP A 66 12.96 11.32 -11.62
N ARG A 67 13.73 10.25 -11.87
CA ARG A 67 13.20 8.91 -12.05
C ARG A 67 12.47 8.41 -10.81
N LEU A 68 13.03 8.62 -9.61
CA LEU A 68 12.37 8.24 -8.36
C LEU A 68 11.03 8.96 -8.18
N ALA A 69 10.98 10.27 -8.47
CA ALA A 69 9.75 11.05 -8.42
C ALA A 69 8.68 10.55 -9.40
N SER A 70 9.09 10.14 -10.62
CA SER A 70 8.15 9.61 -11.64
C SER A 70 7.53 8.26 -11.28
N GLN A 71 8.16 7.51 -10.37
CA GLN A 71 7.72 6.18 -9.92
C GLN A 71 6.93 6.22 -8.60
N GLY A 72 6.75 7.42 -8.02
CA GLY A 72 6.15 7.61 -6.71
C GLY A 72 5.26 8.84 -6.65
N LEU A 73 5.13 9.38 -5.43
CA LEU A 73 4.40 10.61 -5.18
C LEU A 73 5.37 11.75 -4.85
N LEU A 74 5.29 12.83 -5.60
CA LEU A 74 6.06 14.06 -5.35
C LEU A 74 5.24 15.03 -4.49
N PHE A 75 5.84 15.54 -3.41
CA PHE A 75 5.22 16.58 -2.59
C PHE A 75 5.75 17.96 -3.00
N GLU A 76 4.95 18.76 -3.69
CA GLU A 76 5.32 20.13 -4.09
C GLU A 76 5.36 21.11 -2.91
N ARG A 77 4.76 20.73 -1.78
CA ARG A 77 4.61 21.56 -0.58
C ARG A 77 5.06 20.83 0.68
N ALA A 78 6.33 20.44 0.72
CA ALA A 78 6.98 19.87 1.89
C ALA A 78 7.82 20.94 2.64
N TYR A 79 7.66 21.04 3.96
CA TYR A 79 8.33 22.06 4.78
C TYR A 79 9.00 21.41 6.00
N CYS A 80 10.19 21.90 6.36
CA CYS A 80 10.84 21.58 7.63
C CYS A 80 10.26 22.45 8.76
N GLN A 81 10.33 21.95 9.99
CA GLN A 81 9.76 22.63 11.16
C GLN A 81 10.64 23.81 11.58
N GLN A 82 11.95 23.71 11.33
CA GLN A 82 12.93 24.77 11.55
C GLN A 82 14.05 24.63 10.52
N ALA A 83 14.49 25.74 9.91
CA ALA A 83 15.55 25.78 8.91
C ALA A 83 16.96 25.70 9.54
N ILE A 84 17.17 24.71 10.42
CA ILE A 84 18.44 24.39 11.08
C ILE A 84 18.64 22.88 11.03
N CYS A 85 19.77 22.41 10.51
CA CYS A 85 19.98 21.00 10.17
C CYS A 85 19.75 20.06 11.38
N MET A 86 20.33 20.39 12.55
CA MET A 86 20.16 19.58 13.77
C MET A 86 18.72 19.56 14.28
N ALA A 87 18.07 20.73 14.39
CA ALA A 87 16.70 20.83 14.89
C ALA A 87 15.71 20.16 13.93
N SER A 88 15.88 20.33 12.62
CA SER A 88 15.06 19.68 11.60
C SER A 88 15.20 18.17 11.65
N ARG A 89 16.42 17.64 11.77
CA ARG A 89 16.66 16.19 11.86
C ARG A 89 16.10 15.61 13.15
N ALA A 90 16.33 16.28 14.28
CA ALA A 90 15.78 15.85 15.57
C ALA A 90 14.25 15.81 15.54
N SER A 91 13.61 16.83 14.96
CA SER A 91 12.17 16.87 14.81
C SER A 91 11.62 15.73 13.94
N LEU A 92 12.24 15.50 12.77
CA LEU A 92 11.81 14.46 11.84
C LEU A 92 11.96 13.04 12.39
N LEU A 93 13.09 12.76 13.08
CA LEU A 93 13.39 11.42 13.57
C LEU A 93 12.67 11.09 14.89
N SER A 94 12.36 12.10 15.70
CA SER A 94 11.65 11.91 16.97
C SER A 94 10.14 12.03 16.86
N GLY A 95 9.65 12.71 15.81
CA GLY A 95 8.22 13.04 15.66
C GLY A 95 7.75 14.22 16.50
N TYR A 96 8.66 14.89 17.22
CA TYR A 96 8.35 16.09 18.02
C TYR A 96 8.70 17.37 17.27
N ARG A 97 7.96 18.45 17.53
CA ARG A 97 8.27 19.78 17.02
C ARG A 97 9.37 20.42 17.90
N PRO A 98 10.24 21.31 17.37
CA PRO A 98 11.37 21.88 18.12
C PRO A 98 11.00 22.99 19.13
N ASP A 99 9.77 22.99 19.66
CA ASP A 99 9.28 23.92 20.71
C ASP A 99 9.32 23.33 22.12
#